data_AF-A0A9D0NYF7-F1
#
_entry.id   AF-A0A9D0NYF7-F1
#
_cell.length_a   1.000
_cell.length_b   1.000
_cell.length_c   1.000
_cell.angle_alpha   90.00
_cell.angle_beta   90.00
_cell.angle_gamma   90.00
#
_symmetry.space_group_name_H-M   'P 1'
#
loop_
_entity.id
_entity.type
_entity.pdbx_description
1 polymer ?
#
loop_
_entity_poly.entity_id
_entity_poly.type
_entity_poly.pdbx_seq_one_letter_code
_entity_poly.pdbx_strand_id
1 'polypeptide(L)'
;IHGSATDVDFWDRITLDHAQVKLILLAMPSHHENLFAVRQLKQLGYAGRIAAVAKYADELKALREAGVDAAYNLYTEAGAGFAEHVCNELLPETVS
;
A
#
# COMPACT_ATOMS: atom_id res chain seq x y z
N ILE A 1 -8.84 15.42 9.16
CA ILE A 1 -7.79 15.84 8.21
C ILE A 1 -7.85 14.83 7.07
N HIS A 2 -8.43 15.23 5.93
CA HIS A 2 -8.61 14.37 4.76
C HIS A 2 -7.47 14.71 3.78
N GLY A 3 -6.47 13.83 3.67
CA GLY A 3 -5.41 13.96 2.67
C GLY A 3 -5.87 13.34 1.35
N SER A 4 -5.97 14.15 0.30
CA SER A 4 -6.26 13.68 -1.06
C SER A 4 -5.20 14.25 -2.01
N ALA A 5 -4.53 13.31 -2.70
CA ALA A 5 -3.76 13.36 -3.95
C ALA A 5 -2.90 14.59 -4.35
N THR A 6 -2.81 15.64 -3.55
CA THR A 6 -2.11 16.90 -3.85
C THR A 6 -1.10 17.28 -2.77
N ASP A 7 -0.82 16.36 -1.84
CA ASP A 7 0.12 16.57 -0.73
C ASP A 7 1.55 16.70 -1.27
N VAL A 8 1.90 17.92 -1.65
CA VAL A 8 3.26 18.43 -1.83
C VAL A 8 4.15 17.96 -0.67
N ASP A 9 3.60 17.90 0.55
CA ASP A 9 4.30 17.41 1.74
C ASP A 9 4.76 15.94 1.65
N PHE A 10 4.02 15.07 0.96
CA PHE A 10 4.43 13.67 0.77
C PHE A 10 5.62 13.59 -0.19
N TRP A 11 5.56 14.35 -1.29
CA TRP A 11 6.60 14.38 -2.31
C TRP A 11 7.87 15.06 -1.80
N ASP A 12 7.73 16.14 -1.03
CA ASP A 12 8.83 16.85 -0.40
C ASP A 12 9.58 15.96 0.61
N ARG A 13 8.87 15.10 1.34
CA ARG A 13 9.50 14.12 2.24
C ARG A 13 10.26 13.03 1.51
N ILE A 14 9.78 12.58 0.34
CA ILE A 14 10.48 11.58 -0.47
C ILE A 14 11.73 12.20 -1.13
N THR A 15 11.63 13.44 -1.61
CA THR A 15 12.76 14.15 -2.23
C THR A 15 13.85 14.49 -1.23
N LEU A 16 13.51 14.77 0.02
CA LEU A 16 14.47 15.02 1.10
C LEU A 16 15.31 13.80 1.48
N ASP A 17 14.83 12.56 1.22
CA ASP A 17 15.46 11.35 1.77
C ASP A 17 15.37 10.11 0.85
N HIS A 18 15.50 10.32 -0.46
CA HIS A 18 15.53 9.26 -1.48
C HIS A 18 16.48 8.08 -1.13
N ALA A 19 17.51 8.32 -0.32
CA ALA A 19 18.48 7.30 0.09
C ALA A 19 18.02 6.43 1.28
N GLN A 20 17.04 6.86 2.08
CA GLN A 20 16.62 6.14 3.30
C GLN A 20 15.28 5.42 3.15
N VAL A 21 14.39 5.88 2.27
CA VAL A 21 13.09 5.24 2.07
C VAL A 21 13.25 4.00 1.19
N LYS A 22 13.20 2.81 1.81
CA LYS A 22 13.36 1.51 1.13
C LYS A 22 12.06 0.91 0.63
N LEU A 23 10.93 1.30 1.22
CA LEU A 23 9.61 0.74 0.93
C LEU A 23 8.54 1.82 1.07
N ILE A 24 7.65 1.92 0.07
CA ILE A 24 6.45 2.76 0.11
C ILE A 24 5.22 1.85 0.01
N LEU A 25 4.26 2.06 0.90
CA LEU A 25 2.98 1.36 0.93
C LEU A 25 1.85 2.31 0.51
N LEU A 26 1.17 1.99 -0.60
CA LEU A 26 0.07 2.78 -1.13
C LEU A 26 -1.26 2.13 -0.78
N ALA A 27 -1.97 2.73 0.17
CA ALA A 27 -3.25 2.24 0.68
C ALA A 27 -4.33 3.32 0.63
N MET A 28 -4.37 4.09 -0.47
CA MET A 28 -5.36 5.15 -0.64
C MET A 28 -6.75 4.56 -0.96
N PRO A 29 -7.85 5.24 -0.56
CA PRO A 29 -9.21 4.75 -0.80
C PRO A 29 -9.59 4.66 -2.28
N SER A 30 -8.95 5.49 -3.11
CA SER A 30 -9.17 5.56 -4.56
C SER A 30 -8.05 4.86 -5.32
N HIS A 31 -8.43 3.91 -6.17
CA HIS A 31 -7.48 3.23 -7.07
C HIS A 31 -6.73 4.21 -7.99
N HIS A 32 -7.40 5.28 -8.43
CA HIS A 32 -6.78 6.30 -9.28
C HIS A 32 -5.64 7.02 -8.55
N GLU A 33 -5.81 7.31 -7.26
CA GLU A 33 -4.79 7.98 -6.45
C GLU A 33 -3.56 7.07 -6.26
N ASN A 34 -3.78 5.77 -6.00
CA ASN A 34 -2.69 4.80 -5.95
C ASN A 34 -1.93 4.74 -7.28
N LEU A 35 -2.63 4.64 -8.42
CA LEU A 35 -1.97 4.62 -9.74
C LEU A 35 -1.20 5.91 -10.04
N PHE A 36 -1.76 7.06 -9.68
CA PHE A 36 -1.08 8.34 -9.84
C PHE A 36 0.21 8.39 -9.03
N ALA A 37 0.17 7.98 -7.76
CA ALA A 37 1.34 7.93 -6.89
C ALA A 37 2.43 6.98 -7.43
N VAL A 38 2.06 5.78 -7.91
CA VAL A 38 3.03 4.85 -8.52
C VAL A 38 3.73 5.50 -9.71
N ARG A 39 2.97 6.12 -10.62
CA ARG A 39 3.54 6.77 -11.81
C ARG A 39 4.49 7.90 -11.44
N GLN A 40 4.12 8.73 -10.47
CA GLN A 40 4.97 9.81 -9.99
C GLN A 40 6.26 9.29 -9.36
N LEU A 41 6.19 8.25 -8.50
CA LEU A 41 7.37 7.61 -7.91
C LEU A 41 8.33 7.07 -8.98
N LYS A 42 7.79 6.44 -10.02
CA LYS A 42 8.60 5.95 -11.14
C LYS A 42 9.23 7.08 -11.95
N GLN A 43 8.50 8.17 -12.20
CA GLN A 43 9.02 9.36 -12.90
C GLN A 43 10.13 10.06 -12.12
N LEU A 44 10.03 10.09 -10.79
CA LEU A 44 11.06 10.62 -9.90
C LEU A 44 12.28 9.69 -9.73
N GLY A 45 12.29 8.53 -10.39
CA GLY A 45 13.40 7.58 -10.31
C GLY A 45 13.56 6.92 -8.94
N TYR A 46 12.47 6.79 -8.17
CA TYR A 46 12.50 6.10 -6.89
C TYR A 46 12.96 4.64 -7.08
N ALA A 47 14.07 4.29 -6.42
CA ALA A 47 14.74 2.99 -6.56
C ALA A 47 14.37 1.98 -5.46
N GLY A 48 13.59 2.40 -4.45
CA GLY A 48 13.08 1.50 -3.42
C GLY A 48 11.89 0.67 -3.91
N ARG A 49 11.34 -0.14 -3.02
CA ARG A 49 10.18 -0.98 -3.32
C ARG A 49 8.87 -0.23 -3.14
N ILE A 50 7.87 -0.59 -3.94
CA ILE A 50 6.51 -0.05 -3.88
C ILE A 50 5.56 -1.22 -3.73
N ALA A 51 4.72 -1.19 -2.70
CA ALA A 51 3.58 -2.10 -2.59
C ALA A 51 2.28 -1.30 -2.52
N ALA A 52 1.20 -1.86 -3.06
CA ALA A 52 -0.10 -1.21 -3.09
C ALA A 52 -1.24 -2.18 -2.77
N VAL A 53 -2.34 -1.65 -2.24
CA VAL A 53 -3.58 -2.42 -2.05
C VAL A 53 -4.69 -1.93 -2.96
N ALA A 54 -5.56 -2.83 -3.37
CA ALA A 54 -6.75 -2.52 -4.16
C ALA A 54 -7.92 -3.43 -3.79
N LYS A 55 -9.13 -3.10 -4.25
CA LYS A 55 -10.34 -3.85 -3.91
C LYS A 55 -10.68 -4.90 -4.95
N TYR A 56 -10.39 -4.60 -6.21
CA TYR A 56 -10.78 -5.43 -7.35
C TYR A 56 -9.55 -6.02 -8.07
N ALA A 57 -9.74 -7.16 -8.74
CA ALA A 57 -8.64 -7.89 -9.36
C ALA A 57 -8.03 -7.17 -10.58
N ASP A 58 -8.85 -6.44 -11.32
CA ASP A 58 -8.44 -5.54 -12.40
C ASP A 58 -7.60 -4.36 -11.89
N GLU A 59 -7.98 -3.79 -10.74
CA GLU A 59 -7.17 -2.75 -10.08
C GLU A 59 -5.79 -3.26 -9.65
N LEU A 60 -5.71 -4.49 -9.12
CA LEU A 60 -4.43 -5.12 -8.78
C LEU A 60 -3.57 -5.33 -10.03
N LYS A 61 -4.19 -5.75 -11.14
CA LYS A 61 -3.51 -5.91 -12.41
C LYS A 61 -2.96 -4.56 -12.89
N ALA A 62 -3.76 -3.50 -12.87
CA ALA A 62 -3.34 -2.16 -13.26
C ALA A 62 -2.19 -1.62 -12.40
N LEU A 63 -2.19 -1.90 -11.09
CA LEU A 63 -1.08 -1.52 -10.20
C LEU A 63 0.22 -2.25 -10.56
N ARG A 64 0.15 -3.55 -10.84
CA ARG A 64 1.31 -4.35 -11.27
C ARG A 64 1.86 -3.85 -12.61
N GLU A 65 0.99 -3.54 -13.55
CA GLU A 65 1.36 -2.94 -14.85
C GLU A 65 1.98 -1.55 -14.69
N ALA A 66 1.56 -0.77 -13.69
CA ALA A 66 2.18 0.50 -13.34
C ALA A 66 3.56 0.36 -12.66
N GLY A 67 3.95 -0.86 -12.27
CA GLY A 67 5.29 -1.18 -11.80
C GLY A 67 5.47 -1.25 -10.28
N VAL A 68 4.41 -1.55 -9.53
CA VAL A 68 4.56 -1.93 -8.10
C VAL A 68 5.23 -3.30 -7.97
N ASP A 69 6.04 -3.47 -6.93
CA ASP A 69 6.71 -4.75 -6.61
C ASP A 69 5.73 -5.76 -5.99
N ALA A 70 4.70 -5.28 -5.30
CA ALA A 70 3.66 -6.13 -4.75
C ALA A 70 2.28 -5.45 -4.78
N ALA A 71 1.23 -6.23 -5.07
CA ALA A 71 -0.15 -5.75 -5.06
C ALA A 71 -1.07 -6.78 -4.40
N TYR A 72 -1.81 -6.35 -3.37
CA TYR A 72 -2.67 -7.21 -2.54
C TYR A 72 -4.12 -6.73 -2.48
N ASN A 73 -5.06 -7.67 -2.40
CA ASN A 73 -6.47 -7.33 -2.24
C ASN A 73 -6.75 -6.92 -0.79
N LEU A 74 -7.23 -5.69 -0.59
CA LEU A 74 -7.51 -5.14 0.74
C LEU A 74 -8.44 -6.03 1.57
N TYR A 75 -9.48 -6.62 0.96
CA TYR A 75 -10.44 -7.46 1.67
C TYR A 75 -9.88 -8.84 2.00
N THR A 76 -9.02 -9.40 1.14
CA THR A 76 -8.33 -10.65 1.44
C THR A 76 -7.41 -10.48 2.64
N GLU A 77 -6.62 -9.40 2.67
CA GLU A 77 -5.73 -9.10 3.80
C GLU A 77 -6.52 -8.79 5.08
N ALA A 78 -7.59 -7.99 4.97
CA ALA A 78 -8.47 -7.71 6.10
C ALA A 78 -9.16 -8.98 6.64
N GLY A 79 -9.59 -9.88 5.76
CA GLY A 79 -10.21 -11.14 6.13
C GLY A 79 -9.23 -12.10 6.84
N ALA A 80 -8.00 -12.19 6.35
CA ALA A 80 -6.95 -12.98 7.00
C ALA A 80 -6.62 -12.41 8.39
N GLY A 81 -6.42 -11.09 8.50
CA GLY A 81 -6.15 -10.43 9.78
C GLY A 81 -7.32 -10.52 10.75
N PHE A 82 -8.57 -10.44 10.25
CA PHE A 82 -9.76 -10.64 11.09
C PHE A 82 -9.83 -12.06 11.64
N ALA A 83 -9.63 -13.08 10.80
CA ALA A 83 -9.65 -14.48 11.24
C ALA A 83 -8.56 -14.75 12.29
N GLU A 84 -7.34 -14.25 12.07
CA GLU A 84 -6.24 -14.37 13.04
C GLU A 84 -6.60 -13.70 14.37
N HIS A 85 -7.15 -12.48 14.34
CA HIS A 85 -7.54 -11.75 15.54
C HIS A 85 -8.62 -12.49 16.33
N VAL A 86 -9.66 -12.98 15.63
CA VAL A 86 -10.76 -13.72 16.24
C VAL A 86 -10.28 -15.04 16.85
N CYS A 87 -9.39 -15.77 16.17
CA CYS A 87 -8.80 -16.98 16.72
C CYS A 87 -7.99 -16.67 17.99
N ASN A 88 -7.17 -15.62 17.99
CA ASN A 88 -6.39 -15.23 19.17
C ASN A 88 -7.28 -14.78 20.34
N GLU A 89 -8.41 -14.14 20.07
CA GLU A 89 -9.33 -13.63 21.10
C GLU A 89 -10.26 -14.73 21.65
N LEU A 90 -10.81 -15.58 20.79
CA LEU A 90 -11.84 -16.56 21.16
C LEU A 90 -11.29 -17.97 21.39
N LEU A 91 -10.11 -18.28 20.87
CA LEU A 91 -9.40 -19.53 21.06
C LEU A 91 -8.00 -19.24 21.61
N PRO A 92 -7.85 -18.50 22.73
CA PRO A 92 -6.54 -18.35 23.36
C PRO A 92 -6.06 -19.76 23.67
N GLU A 93 -4.92 -20.14 23.09
CA GLU A 93 -4.30 -21.43 23.41
C GLU A 93 -4.27 -21.56 24.93
N THR A 94 -4.97 -22.57 25.46
CA THR A 94 -4.89 -22.91 26.86
C THR A 94 -3.44 -23.25 27.14
N VAL A 95 -2.71 -22.26 27.66
CA VAL A 95 -1.38 -22.42 28.22
C VAL A 95 -1.51 -23.47 29.32
N SER A 96 -0.99 -24.67 29.06
CA SER A 96 -0.64 -25.66 30.08
C SER A 96 0.59 -25.22 30.86
#